data_AF-A0A2M7Y3Y7-F1
#
_entry.id   AF-A0A2M7Y3Y7-F1
#
_cell.length_a   1.000
_cell.length_b   1.000
_cell.length_c   1.000
_cell.angle_alpha   90.00
_cell.angle_beta   90.00
_cell.angle_gamma   90.00
#
_symmetry.space_group_name_H-M   'P 1'
#
loop_
_entity.id
_entity.type
_entity.pdbx_description
1 polymer ?
#
loop_
_entity_poly.entity_id
_entity_poly.type
_entity_poly.pdbx_seq_one_letter_code
_entity_poly.pdbx_strand_id
1 'polypeptide(L)' 'MIFQNPGGAPELACEQCGCRWFDRMTNTCYECGAEVPAEAVAEFLEALARFNERHPGAEGGQES' A
#
# COMPACT_ATOMS: atom_id res chain seq x y z
N MET A 1 7.41 2.31 -3.02
CA MET A 1 7.04 3.72 -2.77
C MET A 1 5.64 3.81 -2.18
N ILE A 2 5.41 4.76 -1.28
CA ILE A 2 4.11 5.02 -0.66
C ILE A 2 3.64 6.42 -1.06
N PHE A 3 2.35 6.57 -1.38
CA PHE A 3 1.73 7.87 -1.63
C PHE A 3 0.42 8.00 -0.87
N GLN A 4 -0.14 9.21 -0.82
CA GLN A 4 -1.42 9.47 -0.15
C GLN A 4 -2.53 9.56 -1.19
N ASN A 5 -3.62 8.84 -0.96
CA ASN A 5 -4.83 8.97 -1.75
C ASN A 5 -5.53 10.32 -1.45
N PRO A 6 -6.57 10.71 -2.20
CA PRO A 6 -7.30 11.97 -1.94
C PRO A 6 -7.93 12.07 -0.55
N GLY A 7 -8.18 10.94 0.13
CA GLY A 7 -8.63 10.87 1.52
C GLY A 7 -7.50 10.93 2.54
N GLY A 8 -6.24 11.05 2.12
CA GLY A 8 -5.05 11.08 2.96
C GLY A 8 -4.56 9.71 3.44
N ALA A 9 -5.20 8.61 3.02
CA ALA A 9 -4.78 7.27 3.39
C ALA A 9 -3.53 6.88 2.57
N PRO A 10 -2.54 6.21 3.20
CA PRO A 10 -1.37 5.73 2.47
C PRO A 10 -1.77 4.60 1.50
N GLU A 11 -1.13 4.56 0.34
CA GLU A 11 -1.22 3.51 -0.67
C GLU A 11 0.19 3.06 -1.06
N LEU A 12 0.40 1.75 -1.15
CA LEU A 12 1.66 1.16 -1.61
C LEU A 12 1.65 1.04 -3.15
N ALA A 13 2.75 1.45 -3.80
CA ALA A 13 2.99 1.21 -5.23
C ALA A 13 4.39 0.66 -5.50
N CYS A 14 4.47 -0.11 -6.58
CA CYS A 14 5.71 -0.64 -7.13
C CYS A 14 6.66 0.50 -7.53
N GLU A 15 7.94 0.37 -7.17
CA GLU A 15 8.94 1.40 -7.45
C GLU A 15 9.43 1.39 -8.90
N GLN A 16 9.17 0.30 -9.62
CA GLN A 16 9.60 0.13 -11.01
C GLN A 16 8.58 0.69 -11.99
N CYS A 17 7.29 0.35 -11.81
CA CYS A 17 6.24 0.74 -12.76
C CYS A 17 5.10 1.58 -12.17
N GLY A 18 5.07 1.79 -10.84
CA GLY A 18 4.00 2.55 -10.18
C GLY A 18 2.67 1.80 -10.04
N CYS A 19 2.61 0.53 -10.44
CA CYS A 19 1.44 -0.33 -10.23
C CYS A 19 1.08 -0.41 -8.72
N ARG A 20 -0.21 -0.49 -8.39
CA ARG A 20 -0.71 -0.76 -7.02
C ARG A 20 -1.17 -2.20 -6.81
N TRP A 21 -0.96 -3.06 -7.81
CA TRP A 21 -1.50 -4.40 -7.85
C TRP A 21 -0.38 -5.37 -7.51
N PHE A 22 -0.51 -6.07 -6.39
CA PHE A 22 0.51 -6.99 -5.90
C PHE A 22 -0.02 -8.42 -5.85
N ASP A 23 0.80 -9.37 -6.29
CA ASP A 23 0.51 -10.79 -6.10
C ASP A 23 0.79 -11.19 -4.65
N ARG A 24 -0.22 -11.70 -3.96
CA ARG A 24 -0.14 -12.08 -2.55
C ARG A 24 0.59 -13.41 -2.29
N MET A 25 0.79 -14.22 -3.33
CA MET A 25 1.46 -15.52 -3.22
C MET A 25 2.97 -15.37 -3.33
N THR A 26 3.43 -14.48 -4.22
CA THR A 26 4.86 -14.26 -4.50
C THR A 26 5.39 -12.94 -3.97
N ASN A 27 4.52 -12.06 -3.46
CA ASN A 27 4.90 -10.73 -2.97
C ASN A 27 5.64 -9.91 -4.03
N THR A 28 5.10 -9.89 -5.25
CA THR A 28 5.65 -9.16 -6.41
C THR A 28 4.60 -8.22 -7.02
N CYS A 29 5.01 -7.17 -7.74
CA CYS A 29 4.08 -6.40 -8.57
C CYS A 29 3.50 -7.31 -9.64
N TYR A 30 2.18 -7.30 -9.74
CA TYR A 30 1.43 -8.13 -10.70
C TYR A 30 1.73 -7.73 -12.15
N GLU A 31 2.04 -6.45 -12.40
CA GLU A 31 2.27 -5.93 -13.75
C GLU A 31 3.69 -6.20 -14.27
N CYS A 32 4.72 -5.88 -13.48
CA CYS A 32 6.12 -5.98 -13.94
C CYS A 32 6.92 -7.13 -13.32
N GLY A 33 6.35 -7.85 -12.34
CA GLY A 33 7.01 -8.97 -11.65
C GLY A 33 8.09 -8.56 -10.65
N ALA A 34 8.33 -7.27 -10.43
CA ALA A 34 9.31 -6.79 -9.46
C ALA A 34 8.95 -7.24 -8.04
N GLU A 35 9.92 -7.70 -7.28
CA GLU A 35 9.73 -8.05 -5.86
C GLU A 35 9.32 -6.81 -5.05
N VAL A 36 8.38 -7.00 -4.14
CA VAL A 36 8.00 -5.96 -3.18
C VAL A 36 8.92 -6.09 -1.97
N PRO A 37 9.80 -5.11 -1.71
CA PRO A 37 10.71 -5.17 -0.59
C PRO A 37 9.94 -5.25 0.72
N ALA A 38 10.39 -6.12 1.64
CA ALA A 38 9.76 -6.24 2.96
C ALA A 38 9.80 -4.91 3.75
N GLU A 39 10.83 -4.09 3.54
CA GLU A 39 10.93 -2.74 4.11
C GLU A 39 9.79 -1.82 3.63
N ALA A 40 9.40 -1.90 2.36
CA ALA A 40 8.33 -1.08 1.80
C ALA A 40 6.96 -1.50 2.37
N VAL A 41 6.77 -2.80 2.61
CA VAL A 41 5.57 -3.32 3.30
C VAL A 41 5.55 -2.84 4.75
N ALA A 42 6.67 -2.91 5.46
CA ALA A 42 6.76 -2.45 6.84
C ALA A 42 6.48 -0.94 6.98
N GLU A 43 7.05 -0.12 6.09
CA GLU A 43 6.80 1.32 6.04
C GLU A 43 5.32 1.63 5.75
N PHE A 44 4.69 0.87 4.84
CA PHE A 44 3.26 0.99 4.53
C PHE A 44 2.39 0.67 5.72
N LEU A 45 2.67 -0.43 6.43
CA LEU A 45 1.92 -0.82 7.62
C LEU A 45 2.05 0.22 8.75
N GLU A 46 3.24 0.80 8.95
CA GLU A 46 3.44 1.89 9.91
C GLU A 46 2.62 3.13 9.52
N ALA A 47 2.68 3.54 8.25
CA ALA A 47 1.91 4.69 7.76
C ALA A 47 0.39 4.45 7.91
N LEU A 48 -0.07 3.23 7.63
CA LEU A 48 -1.47 2.84 7.75
C LEU A 48 -1.93 2.86 9.20
N ALA A 49 -1.11 2.37 10.14
CA ALA A 49 -1.40 2.45 11.57
C ALA A 49 -1.58 3.92 12.02
N ARG A 50 -0.64 4.80 11.63
CA ARG A 50 -0.72 6.24 11.94
C ARG A 50 -1.94 6.92 11.33
N PHE A 51 -2.39 6.47 10.16
CA PHE A 51 -3.63 6.98 9.56
C PHE A 51 -4.85 6.53 10.37
N ASN A 52 -4.94 5.24 10.71
CA ASN A 52 -6.06 4.69 11.48
C ASN A 52 -6.18 5.29 12.89
N GLU A 53 -5.06 5.60 13.55
CA GLU A 53 -5.06 6.33 14.84
C GLU A 53 -5.73 7.71 14.75
N ARG A 54 -5.59 8.39 13.60
CA ARG A 54 -6.19 9.71 13.34
C ARG A 54 -7.62 9.62 12.81
N HIS A 55 -8.00 8.47 12.27
CA HIS A 55 -9.30 8.21 11.64
C HIS A 55 -9.96 6.93 12.20
N PRO A 56 -10.29 6.89 13.51
CA PRO A 56 -10.94 5.74 14.12
C PRO A 56 -12.33 5.54 13.48
N GLY A 57 -12.45 4.54 12.61
CA GLY A 57 -13.66 4.25 11.81
C GLY A 57 -13.47 4.31 10.29
N ALA A 58 -12.28 4.70 9.81
CA ALA A 58 -11.88 4.49 8.42
C ALA A 58 -11.38 3.04 8.24
N GLU A 59 -12.26 2.06 8.48
CA GLU A 59 -11.98 0.69 8.09
C GLU A 59 -11.88 0.65 6.56
N GLY A 60 -10.82 -0.01 6.07
CA GLY A 60 -10.33 0.08 4.69
C GLY A 60 -11.43 0.16 3.64
N GLY A 61 -11.35 1.18 2.79
CA GLY A 61 -12.19 1.30 1.60
C GLY A 61 -11.95 0.12 0.66
N GLN A 62 -12.68 -0.97 0.87
CA GLN A 62 -13.13 -1.85 -0.20
C GLN A 62 -14.38 -1.21 -0.80
N GLU A 63 -14.14 -0.57 -1.95
CA GLU A 63 -15.02 -0.36 -3.11
C GLU A 63 -16.54 -0.62 -2.89
N SER A 64 -17.35 0.44 -3.07
CA SER A 64 -18.79 0.35 -3.38
C SER A 64 -19.04 0.44 -4.88
#